data_AF-A0A970BZJ6-F1
#
_entry.id   AF-A0A970BZJ6-F1
#
_cell.length_a   1.000
_cell.length_b   1.000
_cell.length_c   1.000
_cell.angle_alpha   90.00
_cell.angle_beta   90.00
_cell.angle_gamma   90.00
#
_symmetry.space_group_name_H-M   'P 1'
#
loop_
_entity.id
_entity.type
_entity.pdbx_description
1 polymer ?
#
loop_
_entity_poly.entity_id
_entity_poly.type
_entity_poly.pdbx_seq_one_letter_code
_entity_poly.pdbx_strand_id
1 'polypeptide(L)'
;MTSIPFVLREHREQLWRRWAESLGDDVPADYRELMSSPLGERFVRAFVEDLIGWSEAEEYEAPAQLRQACDRVAADAGNRMALGFSAVELTAALQTLRGAVVDVLLDALVLGELPSFAETLEQVKAVDRFIDRLVAAVLTATPAETR
;
A
#
# COMPACT_ATOMS: atom_id res chain seq x y z
N MET A 1 -14.49 -16.54 8.78
CA MET A 1 -13.20 -16.69 8.06
C MET A 1 -12.48 -15.36 8.18
N THR A 2 -11.22 -15.36 8.60
CA THR A 2 -10.41 -14.14 8.68
C THR A 2 -10.05 -13.71 7.26
N SER A 3 -10.37 -12.47 6.91
CA SER A 3 -10.14 -11.89 5.58
C SER A 3 -8.79 -11.14 5.60
N ILE A 4 -7.99 -11.28 4.53
CA ILE A 4 -6.61 -10.76 4.43
C ILE A 4 -6.50 -9.27 4.81
N PRO A 5 -7.37 -8.36 4.32
CA PRO A 5 -7.38 -6.96 4.73
C PRO A 5 -7.46 -6.74 6.26
N PHE A 6 -8.18 -7.59 6.98
CA PHE A 6 -8.26 -7.49 8.45
C PHE A 6 -7.01 -8.02 9.14
N VAL A 7 -6.39 -9.07 8.63
CA VAL A 7 -5.06 -9.51 9.10
C VAL A 7 -4.06 -8.37 8.92
N LEU A 8 -4.02 -7.73 7.75
CA LEU A 8 -3.13 -6.58 7.52
C LEU A 8 -3.43 -5.41 8.47
N ARG A 9 -4.68 -5.23 8.91
CA ARG A 9 -5.05 -4.22 9.92
C ARG A 9 -4.53 -4.55 11.30
N GLU A 10 -4.61 -5.82 11.70
CA GLU A 10 -4.09 -6.30 12.99
C GLU A 10 -2.56 -6.20 13.02
N HIS A 11 -1.90 -6.47 11.90
CA HIS A 11 -0.45 -6.40 11.75
C HIS A 11 0.07 -5.09 11.13
N ARG A 12 -0.73 -4.01 11.15
CA ARG A 12 -0.38 -2.75 10.45
C ARG A 12 0.95 -2.13 10.88
N GLU A 13 1.28 -2.25 12.17
CA GLU A 13 2.54 -1.71 12.71
C GLU A 13 3.73 -2.52 12.18
N GLN A 14 3.59 -3.85 12.15
CA GLN A 14 4.57 -4.75 11.56
C GLN A 14 4.72 -4.47 10.06
N LEU A 15 3.61 -4.27 9.34
CA LEU A 15 3.61 -3.92 7.93
C LEU A 15 4.39 -2.62 7.66
N TRP A 16 4.14 -1.58 8.46
CA TRP A 16 4.87 -0.32 8.34
C TRP A 16 6.37 -0.47 8.60
N ARG A 17 6.76 -1.14 9.68
CA ARG A 17 8.18 -1.36 10.00
C ARG A 17 8.89 -2.13 8.89
N ARG A 18 8.31 -3.26 8.44
CA ARG A 18 8.86 -4.05 7.34
C ARG A 18 8.99 -3.26 6.06
N TRP A 19 7.97 -2.49 5.72
CA TRP A 19 8.00 -1.65 4.53
C TRP A 19 9.13 -0.63 4.60
N ALA A 20 9.21 0.15 5.70
CA ALA A 20 10.23 1.17 5.88
C ALA A 20 11.66 0.58 5.88
N GLU A 21 11.87 -0.55 6.56
CA GLU A 21 13.15 -1.27 6.61
C GLU A 21 13.56 -1.86 5.24
N SER A 22 12.59 -2.19 4.40
CA SER A 22 12.82 -2.80 3.08
C SER A 22 13.05 -1.76 1.96
N LEU A 23 12.92 -0.47 2.25
CA LEU A 23 13.22 0.57 1.26
C LEU A 23 14.73 0.59 0.97
N GLY A 24 15.09 0.07 -0.20
CA GLY A 24 16.47 -0.01 -0.69
C GLY A 24 16.94 1.27 -1.38
N ASP A 25 18.10 1.16 -2.05
CA ASP A 25 18.76 2.30 -2.69
C ASP A 25 18.03 2.82 -3.96
N ASP A 26 17.05 2.07 -4.47
CA ASP A 26 16.14 2.52 -5.54
C ASP A 26 15.18 3.64 -5.08
N VAL A 27 15.20 3.96 -3.78
CA VAL A 27 14.40 5.01 -3.15
C VAL A 27 15.34 6.00 -2.44
N PRO A 28 15.26 7.31 -2.74
CA PRO A 28 16.15 8.32 -2.16
C PRO A 28 16.13 8.30 -0.63
N ALA A 29 17.28 8.58 -0.02
CA ALA A 29 17.45 8.58 1.45
C ALA A 29 16.41 9.47 2.16
N ASP A 30 16.15 10.67 1.61
CA ASP A 30 15.15 11.61 2.15
C ASP A 30 13.74 11.00 2.17
N TYR A 31 13.38 10.23 1.14
CA TYR A 31 12.09 9.52 1.11
C TYR A 31 12.07 8.37 2.11
N ARG A 32 13.17 7.62 2.26
CA ARG A 32 13.28 6.53 3.24
C ARG A 32 13.14 7.04 4.67
N GLU A 33 13.80 8.16 4.99
CA GLU A 33 13.65 8.84 6.28
C GLU A 33 12.20 9.28 6.50
N LEU A 34 11.57 9.87 5.49
CA LEU A 34 10.17 10.28 5.53
C LEU A 34 9.23 9.09 5.81
N MET A 35 9.45 7.94 5.15
CA MET A 35 8.62 6.74 5.35
C MET A 35 8.90 6.02 6.67
N SER A 36 10.06 6.25 7.29
CA SER A 36 10.38 5.78 8.64
C SER A 36 9.78 6.67 9.75
N SER A 37 9.12 7.76 9.38
CA SER A 37 8.47 8.70 10.30
C SER A 37 6.97 8.36 10.51
N PRO A 38 6.26 9.06 11.42
CA PRO A 38 4.81 8.94 11.56
C PRO A 38 4.03 9.21 10.27
N LEU A 39 4.63 9.89 9.27
CA LEU A 39 3.98 10.06 7.97
C LEU A 39 3.87 8.73 7.20
N GLY A 40 4.93 7.91 7.21
CA GLY A 40 4.89 6.58 6.61
C GLY A 40 3.92 5.63 7.32
N GLU A 41 3.86 5.71 8.66
CA GLU A 41 2.86 4.95 9.43
C GLU A 41 1.43 5.34 9.03
N ARG A 42 1.17 6.65 8.90
CA ARG A 42 -0.13 7.17 8.44
C ARG A 42 -0.45 6.73 7.01
N PHE A 43 0.54 6.64 6.14
CA PHE A 43 0.37 6.13 4.79
C PHE A 43 -0.07 4.66 4.81
N VAL A 44 0.63 3.79 5.54
CA VAL A 44 0.27 2.37 5.66
C VAL A 44 -1.11 2.18 6.28
N ARG A 45 -1.44 2.98 7.31
CA ARG A 45 -2.79 2.98 7.87
C ARG A 45 -3.83 3.32 6.81
N ALA A 46 -3.64 4.40 6.05
CA ALA A 46 -4.58 4.79 4.99
C ALA A 46 -4.70 3.72 3.91
N PHE A 47 -3.58 3.11 3.50
CA PHE A 47 -3.55 2.01 2.54
C PHE A 47 -4.40 0.82 3.02
N VAL A 48 -4.26 0.38 4.27
CA VAL A 48 -5.03 -0.74 4.82
C VAL A 48 -6.52 -0.40 4.91
N GLU A 49 -6.86 0.81 5.38
CA GLU A 49 -8.27 1.23 5.46
C GLU A 49 -8.91 1.33 4.07
N ASP A 50 -8.18 1.84 3.06
CA ASP A 50 -8.66 1.91 1.68
C ASP A 50 -8.82 0.51 1.07
N LEU A 51 -7.92 -0.42 1.40
CA LEU A 51 -8.03 -1.83 0.98
C LEU A 51 -9.26 -2.51 1.59
N ILE A 52 -9.52 -2.32 2.88
CA ILE A 52 -10.72 -2.84 3.56
C ILE A 52 -11.97 -2.22 2.95
N GLY A 53 -11.99 -0.90 2.79
CA GLY A 53 -13.12 -0.18 2.21
C GLY A 53 -13.45 -0.68 0.80
N TRP A 54 -12.43 -0.99 -0.01
CA TRP A 54 -12.62 -1.57 -1.33
C TRP A 54 -13.03 -3.06 -1.30
N SER A 55 -12.45 -3.88 -0.41
CA SER A 55 -12.72 -5.32 -0.38
C SER A 55 -14.09 -5.68 0.20
N GLU A 56 -14.58 -4.87 1.14
CA GLU A 56 -15.87 -5.07 1.82
C GLU A 56 -17.02 -4.30 1.14
N ALA A 57 -16.72 -3.50 0.11
CA ALA A 57 -17.73 -2.75 -0.62
C ALA A 57 -18.66 -3.67 -1.41
N GLU A 58 -19.93 -3.26 -1.51
CA GLU A 58 -20.86 -3.88 -2.44
C GLU A 58 -20.36 -3.69 -3.88
N GLU A 59 -20.76 -4.60 -4.80
CA GLU A 59 -20.21 -4.64 -6.16
C GLU A 59 -20.34 -3.31 -6.92
N TYR A 60 -21.41 -2.55 -6.67
CA TYR A 60 -21.62 -1.23 -7.29
C TYR A 60 -20.83 -0.10 -6.60
N GLU A 61 -20.36 -0.29 -5.37
CA GLU A 61 -19.59 0.69 -4.60
C GLU A 61 -18.08 0.50 -4.76
N ALA A 62 -17.62 -0.75 -4.97
CA ALA A 62 -16.21 -1.08 -5.08
C ALA A 62 -15.45 -0.22 -6.12
N PRO A 63 -16.00 0.10 -7.31
CA PRO A 63 -15.33 1.00 -8.25
C PRO A 63 -15.10 2.42 -7.70
N ALA A 64 -16.01 2.93 -6.87
CA ALA A 64 -15.88 4.26 -6.26
C ALA A 64 -14.82 4.26 -5.16
N GLN A 65 -14.80 3.23 -4.31
CA GLN A 65 -13.78 3.06 -3.26
C GLN A 65 -12.37 2.98 -3.86
N LEU A 66 -12.21 2.18 -4.93
CA LEU A 66 -10.93 2.08 -5.63
C LEU A 66 -10.48 3.43 -6.23
N ARG A 67 -11.40 4.16 -6.87
CA ARG A 67 -11.07 5.50 -7.41
C ARG A 67 -10.62 6.45 -6.31
N GLN A 68 -11.32 6.47 -5.17
CA GLN A 68 -10.95 7.33 -4.05
C GLN A 68 -9.56 6.99 -3.48
N ALA A 69 -9.20 5.71 -3.40
CA ALA A 69 -7.87 5.28 -3.00
C ALA A 69 -6.80 5.74 -4.01
N CYS A 70 -7.06 5.54 -5.31
CA CYS A 70 -6.17 5.99 -6.38
C CYS A 70 -5.98 7.52 -6.38
N ASP A 71 -7.06 8.30 -6.23
CA ASP A 71 -7.01 9.77 -6.21
C ASP A 71 -6.16 10.27 -5.04
N ARG A 72 -6.30 9.65 -3.87
CA ARG A 72 -5.49 9.98 -2.69
C ARG A 72 -4.01 9.69 -2.92
N VAL A 73 -3.68 8.52 -3.47
CA VAL A 73 -2.29 8.14 -3.78
C VAL A 73 -1.71 9.02 -4.88
N ALA A 74 -2.49 9.36 -5.91
CA ALA A 74 -2.06 10.28 -6.97
C ALA A 74 -1.78 11.69 -6.43
N ALA A 75 -2.63 12.21 -5.54
CA ALA A 75 -2.42 13.52 -4.91
C ALA A 75 -1.16 13.53 -4.03
N ASP A 76 -0.97 12.49 -3.22
CA ASP A 76 0.21 12.31 -2.39
C ASP A 76 1.50 12.18 -3.23
N ALA A 77 1.45 11.43 -4.33
CA ALA A 77 2.53 11.34 -5.31
C ALA A 77 2.81 12.68 -5.97
N GLY A 78 1.79 13.43 -6.39
CA GLY A 78 1.94 14.77 -6.98
C GLY A 78 2.63 15.75 -6.03
N ASN A 79 2.30 15.71 -4.73
CA ASN A 79 2.97 16.50 -3.70
C ASN A 79 4.45 16.13 -3.56
N ARG A 80 4.77 14.83 -3.58
CA ARG A 80 6.16 14.34 -3.52
C ARG A 80 6.96 14.67 -4.77
N MET A 81 6.32 14.63 -5.94
CA MET A 81 6.96 15.06 -7.18
C MET A 81 7.31 16.54 -7.17
N ALA A 82 6.47 17.39 -6.56
CA ALA A 82 6.78 18.80 -6.36
C ALA A 82 7.99 19.01 -5.42
N LEU A 83 8.32 18.02 -4.58
CA LEU A 83 9.51 18.01 -3.72
C LEU A 83 10.75 17.40 -4.39
N GLY A 84 10.64 16.97 -5.66
CA GLY A 84 11.76 16.46 -6.45
C GLY A 84 11.85 14.94 -6.58
N PHE A 85 10.92 14.18 -5.99
CA PHE A 85 10.87 12.72 -6.19
C PHE A 85 10.28 12.35 -7.56
N SER A 86 10.85 11.36 -8.22
CA SER A 86 10.35 10.86 -9.50
C SER A 86 9.20 9.86 -9.31
N ALA A 87 8.35 9.71 -10.34
CA ALA A 87 7.31 8.68 -10.36
C ALA A 87 7.89 7.26 -10.22
N VAL A 88 9.10 7.03 -10.72
CA VAL A 88 9.76 5.72 -10.67
C VAL A 88 10.16 5.38 -9.23
N GLU A 89 10.73 6.32 -8.48
CA GLU A 89 11.09 6.11 -7.08
C GLU A 89 9.86 5.89 -6.21
N LEU A 90 8.77 6.64 -6.47
CA LEU A 90 7.52 6.48 -5.74
C LEU A 90 6.82 5.14 -6.05
N THR A 91 6.89 4.68 -7.30
CA THR A 91 6.37 3.34 -7.64
C THR A 91 7.25 2.23 -7.07
N ALA A 92 8.57 2.40 -7.04
CA ALA A 92 9.49 1.47 -6.37
C ALA A 92 9.11 1.30 -4.88
N ALA A 93 8.82 2.40 -4.17
CA ALA A 93 8.36 2.33 -2.78
C ALA A 93 7.05 1.53 -2.63
N LEU A 94 6.08 1.67 -3.54
CA LEU A 94 4.85 0.85 -3.54
C LEU A 94 5.13 -0.63 -3.85
N GLN A 95 6.10 -0.92 -4.71
CA GLN A 95 6.54 -2.30 -4.97
C GLN A 95 7.20 -2.92 -3.74
N THR A 96 7.96 -2.13 -2.97
CA THR A 96 8.48 -2.57 -1.68
C THR A 96 7.34 -2.86 -0.68
N LEU A 97 6.28 -2.05 -0.68
CA LEU A 97 5.10 -2.29 0.16
C LEU A 97 4.41 -3.61 -0.20
N ARG A 98 4.30 -3.94 -1.49
CA ARG A 98 3.81 -5.25 -1.95
C ARG A 98 4.61 -6.39 -1.33
N GLY A 99 5.94 -6.30 -1.33
CA GLY A 99 6.81 -7.29 -0.67
C GLY A 99 6.50 -7.42 0.83
N ALA A 100 6.44 -6.29 1.53
CA ALA A 100 6.14 -6.26 2.97
C ALA A 100 4.75 -6.85 3.31
N VAL A 101 3.75 -6.65 2.45
CA VAL A 101 2.43 -7.30 2.58
C VAL A 101 2.57 -8.82 2.53
N VAL A 102 3.30 -9.35 1.54
CA VAL A 102 3.51 -10.80 1.40
C VAL A 102 4.23 -11.36 2.63
N ASP A 103 5.27 -10.68 3.11
CA ASP A 103 6.01 -11.10 4.29
C ASP A 103 5.11 -11.15 5.54
N VAL A 104 4.28 -10.13 5.77
CA VAL A 104 3.33 -10.12 6.89
C VAL A 104 2.32 -11.26 6.79
N LEU A 105 1.83 -11.56 5.58
CA LEU A 105 0.90 -12.68 5.38
C LEU A 105 1.57 -14.04 5.58
N LEU A 106 2.84 -14.18 5.22
CA LEU A 106 3.63 -15.38 5.50
C LEU A 106 3.79 -15.60 7.00
N ASP A 107 4.12 -14.56 7.75
CA ASP A 107 4.21 -14.64 9.21
C ASP A 107 2.87 -15.03 9.85
N ALA A 108 1.78 -14.36 9.46
CA ALA A 108 0.45 -14.65 9.96
C ALA A 108 0.03 -16.11 9.64
N LEU A 109 0.40 -16.62 8.46
CA LEU A 109 0.18 -18.03 8.12
C LEU A 109 0.96 -18.97 9.05
N VAL A 110 2.24 -18.68 9.30
CA VAL A 110 3.10 -19.50 10.19
C VAL A 110 2.58 -19.50 11.63
N LEU A 111 2.02 -18.38 12.09
CA LEU A 111 1.41 -18.23 13.41
C LEU A 111 -0.01 -18.82 13.51
N GLY A 112 -0.59 -19.26 12.39
CA GLY A 112 -1.94 -19.83 12.34
C GLY A 112 -3.07 -18.79 12.40
N GLU A 113 -2.76 -17.52 12.12
CA GLU A 113 -3.68 -16.37 12.10
C GLU A 113 -4.36 -16.21 10.73
N LEU A 114 -3.80 -16.83 9.68
CA LEU A 114 -4.34 -16.87 8.32
C LEU A 114 -4.66 -18.33 7.89
N PRO A 115 -5.79 -18.58 7.21
CA PRO A 115 -6.02 -19.86 6.53
C PRO A 115 -4.96 -20.15 5.47
N SER A 116 -4.92 -21.38 4.93
CA SER A 116 -3.89 -21.77 3.97
C SER A 116 -3.85 -20.86 2.74
N PHE A 117 -2.70 -20.76 2.05
CA PHE A 117 -2.61 -19.98 0.81
C PHE A 117 -3.58 -20.44 -0.27
N ALA A 118 -3.90 -21.75 -0.32
CA ALA A 118 -4.88 -22.26 -1.27
C ALA A 118 -6.28 -21.67 -1.02
N GLU A 119 -6.65 -21.48 0.24
CA GLU A 119 -7.95 -20.90 0.65
C GLU A 119 -7.98 -19.38 0.52
N THR A 120 -6.81 -18.72 0.54
CA THR A 120 -6.70 -17.25 0.52
C THR A 120 -6.19 -16.68 -0.80
N LEU A 121 -5.88 -17.53 -1.80
CA LEU A 121 -5.26 -17.13 -3.07
C LEU A 121 -6.02 -16.01 -3.80
N GLU A 122 -7.35 -16.08 -3.85
CA GLU A 122 -8.15 -15.05 -4.53
C GLU A 122 -8.13 -13.71 -3.80
N GLN A 123 -8.00 -13.72 -2.47
CA GLN A 123 -7.82 -12.51 -1.69
C GLN A 123 -6.41 -11.92 -1.90
N VAL A 124 -5.36 -12.77 -1.93
CA VAL A 124 -3.98 -12.32 -2.24
C VAL A 124 -3.93 -11.65 -3.62
N LYS A 125 -4.53 -12.28 -4.64
CA LYS A 125 -4.68 -11.69 -5.98
C LYS A 125 -5.45 -10.38 -5.97
N ALA A 126 -6.46 -10.23 -5.13
CA ALA A 126 -7.23 -9.00 -5.03
C ALA A 126 -6.37 -7.86 -4.44
N VAL A 127 -5.59 -8.13 -3.40
CA VAL A 127 -4.62 -7.17 -2.85
C VAL A 127 -3.59 -6.77 -3.88
N ASP A 128 -3.07 -7.73 -4.64
CA ASP A 128 -2.08 -7.46 -5.69
C ASP A 128 -2.62 -6.53 -6.79
N ARG A 129 -3.84 -6.82 -7.27
CA ARG A 129 -4.55 -5.97 -8.23
C ARG A 129 -4.85 -4.58 -7.67
N PHE A 130 -5.13 -4.47 -6.37
CA PHE A 130 -5.34 -3.18 -5.72
C PHE A 130 -4.05 -2.35 -5.77
N ILE A 131 -2.90 -2.94 -5.42
CA ILE A 131 -1.59 -2.27 -5.48
C ILE A 131 -1.24 -1.87 -6.92
N ASP A 132 -1.51 -2.71 -7.93
CA ASP A 132 -1.29 -2.35 -9.34
C ASP A 132 -2.04 -1.07 -9.73
N ARG A 133 -3.26 -0.87 -9.21
CA ARG A 133 -4.06 0.33 -9.47
C ARG A 133 -3.47 1.56 -8.82
N LEU A 134 -2.94 1.43 -7.60
CA LEU A 134 -2.23 2.52 -6.92
C LEU A 134 -0.94 2.89 -7.66
N VAL A 135 -0.17 1.90 -8.11
CA VAL A 135 1.05 2.10 -8.92
C VAL A 135 0.71 2.83 -10.22
N ALA A 136 -0.35 2.41 -10.92
CA ALA A 136 -0.82 3.10 -12.11
C ALA A 136 -1.20 4.56 -11.82
N ALA A 137 -1.88 4.82 -10.68
CA ALA A 137 -2.24 6.17 -10.27
C ALA A 137 -1.01 7.07 -10.06
N VAL A 138 0.06 6.55 -9.44
CA VAL A 138 1.35 7.25 -9.30
C VAL A 138 1.97 7.58 -10.65
N LEU A 139 1.99 6.64 -11.60
CA LEU A 139 2.56 6.86 -12.93
C LEU A 139 1.81 7.91 -13.75
N THR A 140 0.51 8.07 -13.50
CA THR A 140 -0.33 9.08 -14.15
C THR A 140 -0.43 10.39 -13.38
N ALA A 141 0.13 10.47 -12.17
CA ALA A 141 0.08 11.67 -11.35
C ALA A 141 0.93 12.78 -11.97
N THR A 142 0.48 14.02 -11.77
CA THR A 142 1.23 15.22 -12.15
C THR A 142 1.75 15.92 -10.90
N PRO A 143 2.92 16.58 -10.96
CA PRO A 143 3.43 17.38 -9.85
C PRO A 143 2.38 18.41 -9.41
N ALA A 144 2.21 18.56 -8.10
CA ALA A 144 1.31 19.58 -7.54
C ALA A 144 1.86 20.98 -7.85
N GLU A 145 1.00 21.91 -8.26
CA GLU A 145 1.37 23.30 -8.43
C GLU A 145 1.74 23.90 -7.07
N THR A 146 2.97 24.39 -6.93
CA THR A 146 3.41 25.15 -5.75
C THR A 146 2.68 26.49 -5.75
N ARG A 147 1.63 26.62 -4.93
CA ARG A 147 0.92 27.89 -4.69
C ARG A 147 1.59 28.70 -3.59
#